data_AF-A0A4Y9YME2-F1
#
_entry.id   AF-A0A4Y9YME2-F1
#
_cell.length_a   1.000
_cell.length_b   1.000
_cell.length_c   1.000
_cell.angle_alpha   90.00
_cell.angle_beta   90.00
_cell.angle_gamma   90.00
#
_symmetry.space_group_name_H-M   'P 1'
#
loop_
_entity.id
_entity.type
_entity.pdbx_description
1 polymer ?
#
loop_
_entity_poly.entity_id
_entity_poly.type
_entity_poly.pdbx_seq_one_letter_code
_entity_poly.pdbx_strand_id
1 'polypeptide(L)'
;MSSRIWSLAEVALHNTASSCWVIIHNNVYDMTEFLPDHPGGSNIILKYAGRDATAVYDPIHPPDALEKNLPPEKYLGGIDIASAVSLKAAQDSKRQTKDELRVEKAVTEKPAINRMLSIQDIEDVAMRVMSYKTMSYYVSGADDELTKRENGKAFSRFFFHPRVMRPISTVDPSTTILGFKSTLPIFVSAAGLAKLGHPLGALGVLKK
;
A
#
# COMPACT_ATOMS: atom_id res chain seq x y z
N MET A 1 25.73 -14.90 17.58
CA MET A 1 26.47 -13.65 17.88
C MET A 1 25.53 -12.76 18.67
N SER A 2 25.93 -12.28 19.85
CA SER A 2 25.09 -11.40 20.67
C SER A 2 24.86 -10.10 19.91
N SER A 3 23.62 -9.87 19.48
CA SER A 3 23.21 -8.64 18.80
C SER A 3 23.37 -7.48 19.77
N ARG A 4 24.10 -6.42 19.38
CA ARG A 4 24.25 -5.24 20.21
C ARG A 4 22.89 -4.59 20.43
N ILE A 5 22.68 -4.05 21.64
CA ILE A 5 21.47 -3.31 21.99
C ILE A 5 21.78 -1.81 21.88
N TRP A 6 20.86 -1.06 21.28
CA TRP A 6 21.03 0.36 21.00
C TRP A 6 19.97 1.22 21.70
N SER A 7 20.35 2.43 22.11
CA SER A 7 19.41 3.43 22.61
C SER A 7 18.89 4.34 21.49
N LEU A 8 17.74 4.99 21.69
CA LEU A 8 17.23 5.98 20.74
C LEU A 8 18.22 7.12 20.51
N ALA A 9 18.96 7.53 21.53
CA ALA A 9 19.94 8.61 21.43
C ALA A 9 21.13 8.22 20.54
N GLU A 10 21.62 6.99 20.63
CA GLU A 10 22.68 6.49 19.75
C GLU A 10 22.20 6.39 18.31
N VAL A 11 21.02 5.82 18.07
CA VAL A 11 20.46 5.70 16.72
C VAL A 11 20.22 7.08 16.10
N ALA A 12 19.79 8.07 16.88
CA ALA A 12 19.53 9.44 16.41
C ALA A 12 20.77 10.18 15.86
N LEU A 13 21.99 9.72 16.18
CA LEU A 13 23.23 10.26 15.62
C LEU A 13 23.41 9.91 14.14
N HIS A 14 22.74 8.85 13.66
CA HIS A 14 22.85 8.33 12.31
C HIS A 14 21.69 8.84 11.44
N ASN A 15 21.65 10.16 11.24
CA ASN A 15 20.54 10.88 10.60
C ASN A 15 20.89 11.59 9.26
N THR A 16 21.98 11.17 8.59
CA THR A 16 22.49 11.81 7.37
C THR A 16 22.68 10.81 6.23
N ALA A 17 22.85 11.28 4.98
CA ALA A 17 23.05 10.38 3.84
C ALA A 17 24.35 9.56 3.91
N SER A 18 25.37 10.07 4.60
CA SER A 18 26.63 9.35 4.84
C SER A 18 26.59 8.42 6.05
N SER A 19 25.52 8.47 6.85
CA SER A 19 25.33 7.68 8.06
C SER A 19 23.84 7.67 8.41
N CYS A 20 23.12 6.69 7.88
CA CYS A 20 21.67 6.62 7.89
C CYS A 20 21.18 5.31 8.51
N TRP A 21 20.75 5.36 9.76
CA TRP A 21 20.13 4.20 10.42
C TRP A 21 18.63 4.41 10.58
N VAL A 22 17.86 3.33 10.60
CA VAL A 22 16.42 3.38 10.86
C VAL A 22 16.02 2.28 11.82
N ILE A 23 14.94 2.51 12.57
CA ILE A 23 14.34 1.50 13.43
C ILE A 23 13.09 0.95 12.74
N ILE A 24 13.00 -0.37 12.62
CA ILE A 24 11.82 -1.09 12.09
C ILE A 24 11.54 -2.25 13.04
N HIS A 25 10.33 -2.33 13.59
CA HIS A 25 9.93 -3.35 14.57
C HIS A 25 10.91 -3.49 15.75
N ASN A 26 11.36 -2.36 16.33
CA ASN A 26 12.35 -2.29 17.41
C ASN A 26 13.76 -2.81 17.05
N ASN A 27 14.02 -3.04 15.77
CA ASN A 27 15.33 -3.45 15.25
C ASN A 27 15.99 -2.31 14.49
N VAL A 28 17.31 -2.18 14.63
CA VAL A 28 18.13 -1.13 14.00
C VAL A 28 18.79 -1.68 12.75
N TYR A 29 18.62 -0.96 11.64
CA TYR A 29 19.19 -1.29 10.34
C TYR A 29 20.05 -0.15 9.81
N ASP A 30 21.22 -0.47 9.29
CA ASP A 30 22.05 0.46 8.53
C ASP A 30 21.60 0.50 7.06
N MET A 31 21.05 1.64 6.65
CA MET A 31 20.52 1.85 5.31
C MET A 31 21.46 2.68 4.43
N THR A 32 22.62 3.11 4.94
CA THR A 32 23.50 4.08 4.30
C THR A 32 23.85 3.71 2.86
N GLU A 33 24.30 2.48 2.65
CA GLU A 33 24.69 1.98 1.32
C GLU A 33 23.49 1.59 0.45
N PHE A 34 22.32 1.33 1.05
CA PHE A 34 21.11 0.94 0.33
C PHE A 34 20.28 2.14 -0.17
N LEU A 35 20.57 3.35 0.31
CA LEU A 35 19.88 4.59 -0.11
C LEU A 35 19.70 4.72 -1.64
N PRO A 36 20.74 4.55 -2.49
CA PRO A 36 20.59 4.70 -3.94
C PRO A 36 19.77 3.58 -4.59
N ASP A 37 19.73 2.39 -3.97
CA ASP A 37 19.09 1.20 -4.52
C ASP A 37 17.62 1.06 -4.09
N HIS A 38 17.16 1.93 -3.17
CA HIS A 38 15.79 1.87 -2.69
C HIS A 38 14.77 2.21 -3.80
N PRO A 39 13.87 1.28 -4.18
CA PRO A 39 12.92 1.50 -5.26
C PRO A 39 11.94 2.67 -5.02
N GLY A 40 11.67 3.00 -3.76
CA GLY A 40 10.87 4.17 -3.38
C GLY A 40 11.63 5.49 -3.32
N GLY A 41 12.91 5.50 -3.70
CA GLY A 41 13.83 6.64 -3.66
C GLY A 41 14.50 6.85 -2.29
N SER A 42 15.69 7.42 -2.27
CA SER A 42 16.49 7.65 -1.05
C SER A 42 15.83 8.63 -0.06
N ASN A 43 15.14 9.65 -0.58
CA ASN A 43 14.57 10.75 0.21
C ASN A 43 13.58 10.29 1.29
N ILE A 44 12.83 9.21 1.04
CA ILE A 44 11.87 8.71 2.03
C ILE A 44 12.57 8.05 3.21
N ILE A 45 13.69 7.35 3.00
CA ILE A 45 14.49 6.77 4.08
C ILE A 45 15.15 7.90 4.87
N LEU A 46 15.76 8.87 4.19
CA LEU A 46 16.42 10.01 4.83
C LEU A 46 15.50 10.82 5.75
N LYS A 47 14.21 10.91 5.41
CA LYS A 47 13.19 11.56 6.26
C LYS A 47 13.03 10.88 7.63
N TYR A 48 13.34 9.59 7.72
CA TYR A 48 13.27 8.78 8.94
C TYR A 48 14.66 8.38 9.46
N ALA A 49 15.74 8.96 8.93
CA ALA A 49 17.08 8.67 9.39
C ALA A 49 17.22 9.02 10.89
N GLY A 50 17.79 8.09 11.64
CA GLY A 50 17.91 8.14 13.10
C GLY A 50 16.60 7.95 13.87
N ARG A 51 15.53 7.45 13.23
CA ARG A 51 14.18 7.38 13.83
C ARG A 51 13.48 6.05 13.54
N ASP A 52 12.37 5.83 14.23
CA ASP A 52 11.44 4.73 13.94
C ASP A 52 10.62 5.00 12.68
N ALA A 53 10.72 4.07 11.74
CA ALA A 53 10.07 4.07 10.44
C ALA A 53 8.99 2.98 10.33
N THR A 54 8.75 2.18 11.37
CA THR A 54 7.85 1.01 11.34
C THR A 54 6.47 1.36 10.74
N ALA A 55 5.85 2.43 11.23
CA ALA A 55 4.51 2.85 10.80
C ALA A 55 4.41 3.22 9.31
N VAL A 56 5.51 3.66 8.68
CA VAL A 56 5.54 3.95 7.24
C VAL A 56 6.06 2.80 6.40
N TYR A 57 6.81 1.89 7.01
CA TYR A 57 7.38 0.71 6.36
C TYR A 57 6.32 -0.37 6.10
N ASP A 58 5.55 -0.74 7.12
CA ASP A 58 4.61 -1.89 7.10
C ASP A 58 3.54 -1.85 6.00
N PRO A 59 2.94 -0.68 5.67
CA PRO A 59 1.90 -0.61 4.64
C PRO A 59 2.46 -0.76 3.22
N ILE A 60 3.77 -0.59 3.05
CA ILE A 60 4.42 -0.51 1.74
C ILE A 60 5.15 -1.82 1.41
N HIS A 61 5.84 -2.38 2.39
CA HIS A 61 6.76 -3.50 2.16
C HIS A 61 6.14 -4.85 2.55
N PRO A 62 6.51 -5.93 1.84
CA PRO A 62 6.21 -7.27 2.30
C PRO A 62 7.05 -7.63 3.56
N PRO A 63 6.59 -8.55 4.41
CA PRO A 63 7.27 -8.87 5.68
C PRO A 63 8.73 -9.35 5.52
N ASP A 64 9.06 -9.97 4.39
CA ASP A 64 10.35 -10.55 4.06
C ASP A 64 11.29 -9.59 3.29
N ALA A 65 10.88 -8.34 3.06
CA ALA A 65 11.68 -7.41 2.25
C ALA A 65 13.06 -7.08 2.86
N LEU A 66 13.17 -6.96 4.18
CA LEU A 66 14.46 -6.70 4.83
C LEU A 66 15.41 -7.89 4.65
N GLU A 67 14.93 -9.11 4.90
CA GLU A 67 15.76 -10.32 4.80
C GLU A 67 16.22 -10.62 3.37
N LYS A 68 15.39 -10.28 2.37
CA LYS A 68 15.71 -10.54 0.96
C LYS A 68 16.62 -9.49 0.34
N ASN A 69 16.50 -8.22 0.73
CA ASN A 69 17.15 -7.11 0.03
C ASN A 69 18.30 -6.48 0.82
N LEU A 70 18.45 -6.80 2.11
CA LEU A 70 19.57 -6.33 2.92
C LEU A 70 20.49 -7.48 3.33
N PRO A 71 21.82 -7.28 3.24
CA PRO A 71 22.77 -8.22 3.81
C PRO A 71 22.54 -8.39 5.33
N PRO A 72 22.78 -9.58 5.90
CA PRO A 72 22.67 -9.80 7.34
C PRO A 72 23.52 -8.85 8.19
N GLU A 73 24.62 -8.34 7.64
CA GLU A 73 25.54 -7.39 8.29
C GLU A 73 24.91 -6.02 8.52
N LYS A 74 23.87 -5.66 7.73
CA LYS A 74 23.16 -4.38 7.90
C LYS A 74 22.15 -4.41 9.04
N TYR A 75 21.85 -5.58 9.59
CA TYR A 75 21.11 -5.70 10.85
C TYR A 75 22.07 -5.48 12.03
N LEU A 76 21.91 -4.34 12.71
CA LEU A 76 22.82 -3.92 13.79
C LEU A 76 22.40 -4.45 15.17
N GLY A 77 21.15 -4.90 15.32
CA GLY A 77 20.57 -5.42 16.56
C GLY A 77 19.28 -4.73 16.96
N GLY A 78 18.83 -4.98 18.20
CA GLY A 78 17.59 -4.42 18.75
C GLY A 78 17.82 -3.12 19.53
N ILE A 79 16.74 -2.37 19.78
CA ILE A 79 16.78 -1.27 20.74
C ILE A 79 16.55 -1.77 22.17
N ASP A 80 16.98 -0.99 23.17
CA ASP A 80 16.73 -1.30 24.57
C ASP A 80 15.24 -1.20 24.95
N ILE A 81 14.87 -1.82 26.07
CA ILE A 81 13.47 -1.88 26.53
C ILE A 81 12.91 -0.49 26.85
N ALA A 82 13.71 0.40 27.45
CA ALA A 82 13.26 1.75 27.78
C ALA A 82 13.00 2.57 26.51
N SER A 83 13.86 2.41 25.50
CA SER A 83 13.70 2.95 24.16
C SER A 83 12.41 2.44 23.49
N ALA A 84 12.13 1.14 23.54
CA ALA A 84 10.91 0.55 22.99
C ALA A 84 9.63 1.07 23.68
N VAL A 85 9.63 1.18 25.01
CA VAL A 85 8.52 1.76 25.77
C VAL A 85 8.31 3.23 25.41
N SER A 86 9.40 3.98 25.25
CA SER A 86 9.35 5.40 24.87
C SER A 86 8.76 5.60 23.46
N LEU A 87 9.15 4.75 22.50
CA LEU A 87 8.56 4.78 21.15
C LEU A 87 7.07 4.49 21.18
N LYS A 88 6.65 3.47 21.93
CA LYS A 88 5.22 3.13 22.07
C LYS A 88 4.41 4.28 22.68
N ALA A 89 4.91 4.88 23.75
CA ALA A 89 4.27 6.04 24.38
C ALA A 89 4.19 7.26 23.44
N ALA A 90 5.23 7.49 22.63
CA ALA A 90 5.23 8.54 21.61
C ALA A 90 4.23 8.27 20.47
N GLN A 91 4.04 7.01 20.09
CA GLN A 91 3.01 6.61 19.12
C GLN A 91 1.60 6.80 19.67
N ASP A 92 1.35 6.36 20.91
CA ASP A 92 0.02 6.46 21.56
C ASP A 92 -0.40 7.92 21.85
N SER A 93 0.57 8.81 22.10
CA SER A 93 0.33 10.24 22.33
C SER A 93 0.22 11.06 21.04
N LYS A 94 0.48 10.46 19.87
CA LYS A 94 0.45 11.16 18.59
C LYS A 94 -0.97 11.57 18.25
N ARG A 95 -1.20 12.87 18.09
CA ARG A 95 -2.49 13.40 17.67
C ARG A 95 -2.80 12.92 16.25
N GLN A 96 -4.02 12.43 16.06
CA GLN A 96 -4.54 12.08 14.75
C GLN A 96 -4.50 13.30 13.82
N THR A 97 -4.12 13.07 12.58
CA THR A 97 -4.14 14.09 11.54
C THR A 97 -5.58 14.41 11.13
N LYS A 98 -5.79 15.57 10.49
CA LYS A 98 -7.10 15.93 9.92
C LYS A 98 -7.59 14.88 8.91
N ASP A 99 -6.66 14.25 8.19
CA ASP A 99 -6.99 13.22 7.20
C ASP A 99 -7.43 11.91 7.86
N GLU A 100 -6.76 11.48 8.92
CA GLU A 100 -7.14 10.29 9.69
C GLU A 100 -8.54 10.43 10.29
N LEU A 101 -8.85 11.59 10.89
CA LEU A 101 -10.19 11.89 11.41
C LEU A 101 -11.26 11.88 10.31
N ARG A 102 -10.94 12.44 9.13
CA ARG A 102 -11.83 12.43 7.96
C ARG A 102 -12.11 11.01 7.49
N VAL A 103 -11.07 10.18 7.38
CA VAL A 103 -11.17 8.78 6.96
C VAL A 103 -12.00 7.99 7.96
N GLU A 104 -11.74 8.11 9.26
CA GLU A 104 -12.49 7.42 10.31
C GLU A 104 -13.99 7.73 10.22
N LYS A 105 -14.33 9.02 10.13
CA LYS A 105 -15.72 9.45 9.93
C LYS A 105 -16.33 8.87 8.64
N ALA A 106 -15.61 8.94 7.52
CA ALA A 106 -16.09 8.42 6.25
C ALA A 106 -16.29 6.89 6.26
N VAL A 107 -15.43 6.14 6.97
CA VAL A 107 -15.58 4.69 7.15
C VAL A 107 -16.86 4.37 7.92
N THR A 108 -17.17 5.13 8.97
CA THR A 108 -18.41 4.96 9.75
C THR A 108 -19.66 5.32 8.94
N GLU A 109 -19.59 6.36 8.11
CA GLU A 109 -20.74 6.87 7.33
C GLU A 109 -20.94 6.16 5.98
N LYS A 110 -20.00 5.31 5.53
CA LYS A 110 -20.07 4.69 4.20
C LYS A 110 -21.32 3.82 4.05
N PRO A 111 -21.99 3.84 2.88
CA PRO A 111 -23.18 3.03 2.67
C PRO A 111 -22.84 1.53 2.67
N ALA A 112 -23.85 0.72 2.94
CA ALA A 112 -23.74 -0.74 2.81
C ALA A 112 -23.42 -1.13 1.36
N ILE A 113 -22.65 -2.21 1.18
CA ILE A 113 -22.17 -2.64 -0.15
C ILE A 113 -23.30 -2.92 -1.14
N ASN A 114 -24.45 -3.40 -0.66
CA ASN A 114 -25.64 -3.66 -1.47
C ASN A 114 -26.32 -2.40 -2.02
N ARG A 115 -25.89 -1.20 -1.61
CA ARG A 115 -26.35 0.08 -2.16
C ARG A 115 -25.42 0.64 -3.24
N MET A 116 -24.26 0.01 -3.47
CA MET A 116 -23.33 0.38 -4.53
C MET A 116 -23.66 -0.52 -5.74
N LEU A 117 -24.35 0.05 -6.74
CA LEU A 117 -24.93 -0.73 -7.84
C LEU A 117 -23.96 -0.90 -9.01
N SER A 118 -22.98 0.01 -9.11
CA SER A 118 -21.98 0.03 -10.16
C SER A 118 -20.57 0.10 -9.59
N ILE A 119 -19.59 -0.20 -10.43
CA ILE A 119 -18.17 -0.01 -10.09
C ILE A 119 -17.88 1.46 -9.78
N GLN A 120 -18.56 2.40 -10.47
CA GLN A 120 -18.43 3.83 -10.20
C GLN A 120 -18.90 4.20 -8.79
N ASP A 121 -20.00 3.61 -8.30
CA ASP A 121 -20.46 3.86 -6.91
C ASP A 121 -19.43 3.39 -5.88
N ILE A 122 -18.79 2.24 -6.15
CA ILE A 122 -17.72 1.71 -5.30
C ILE A 122 -16.51 2.64 -5.32
N GLU A 123 -16.12 3.13 -6.50
CA GLU A 123 -15.03 4.10 -6.66
C GLU A 123 -15.34 5.41 -5.91
N ASP A 124 -16.53 5.99 -6.10
CA ASP A 124 -16.94 7.24 -5.45
C ASP A 124 -16.96 7.15 -3.92
N VAL A 125 -17.35 5.99 -3.38
CA VAL A 125 -17.27 5.73 -1.93
C VAL A 125 -15.82 5.54 -1.50
N ALA A 126 -15.02 4.77 -2.26
CA ALA A 126 -13.61 4.58 -1.96
C ALA A 126 -12.85 5.92 -1.94
N MET A 127 -13.13 6.84 -2.87
CA MET A 127 -12.53 8.17 -2.91
C MET A 127 -12.78 9.01 -1.66
N ARG A 128 -13.91 8.79 -0.96
CA ARG A 128 -14.23 9.47 0.30
C ARG A 128 -13.56 8.79 1.49
N VAL A 129 -13.41 7.48 1.44
CA VAL A 129 -12.93 6.64 2.55
C VAL A 129 -11.40 6.54 2.58
N MET A 130 -10.72 6.58 1.43
CA MET A 130 -9.27 6.46 1.37
C MET A 130 -8.57 7.70 1.93
N SER A 131 -7.38 7.51 2.52
CA SER A 131 -6.47 8.62 2.85
C SER A 131 -6.03 9.35 1.58
N TYR A 132 -5.62 10.62 1.69
CA TYR A 132 -5.13 11.37 0.53
C TYR A 132 -3.89 10.72 -0.09
N LYS A 133 -3.04 10.11 0.75
CA LYS A 133 -1.87 9.34 0.29
C LYS A 133 -2.28 8.15 -0.56
N THR A 134 -3.22 7.33 -0.07
CA THR A 134 -3.74 6.17 -0.80
C THR A 134 -4.40 6.58 -2.11
N MET A 135 -5.24 7.62 -2.05
CA MET A 135 -5.95 8.16 -3.22
C MET A 135 -4.96 8.61 -4.29
N SER A 136 -3.91 9.35 -3.90
CA SER A 136 -2.89 9.81 -4.84
C SER A 136 -2.17 8.66 -5.55
N TYR A 137 -1.96 7.53 -4.87
CA TYR A 137 -1.30 6.37 -5.46
C TYR A 137 -2.23 5.55 -6.38
N TYR A 138 -3.46 5.28 -5.98
CA TYR A 138 -4.37 4.43 -6.78
C TYR A 138 -5.01 5.15 -7.96
N VAL A 139 -5.26 6.44 -7.81
CA VAL A 139 -6.04 7.19 -8.80
C VAL A 139 -5.13 7.86 -9.80
N SER A 140 -3.87 8.17 -9.49
CA SER A 140 -3.03 8.91 -10.42
C SER A 140 -2.77 8.17 -11.73
N GLY A 141 -2.58 8.93 -12.80
CA GLY A 141 -2.00 8.50 -14.07
C GLY A 141 -0.67 9.18 -14.33
N ALA A 142 0.00 8.81 -15.43
CA ALA A 142 1.20 9.50 -15.88
C ALA A 142 0.88 10.91 -16.41
N ASP A 143 1.73 11.87 -16.09
CA ASP A 143 1.68 13.27 -16.53
C ASP A 143 0.25 13.87 -16.43
N ASP A 144 -0.34 14.26 -17.55
CA ASP A 144 -1.68 14.86 -17.62
C ASP A 144 -2.84 13.85 -17.49
N GLU A 145 -2.53 12.58 -17.27
CA GLU A 145 -3.45 11.43 -17.20
C GLU A 145 -4.31 11.21 -18.46
N LEU A 146 -3.86 11.69 -19.62
CA LEU A 146 -4.64 11.62 -20.87
C LEU A 146 -4.97 10.16 -21.24
N THR A 147 -3.96 9.29 -21.29
CA THR A 147 -4.14 7.87 -21.62
C THR A 147 -5.08 7.16 -20.64
N LYS A 148 -5.00 7.46 -19.35
CA LYS A 148 -5.88 6.87 -18.33
C LYS A 148 -7.35 7.18 -18.63
N ARG A 149 -7.68 8.45 -18.87
CA ARG A 149 -9.05 8.88 -19.20
C ARG A 149 -9.50 8.32 -20.55
N GLU A 150 -8.58 8.29 -21.50
CA GLU A 150 -8.81 7.84 -22.86
C GLU A 150 -9.13 6.34 -22.95
N ASN A 151 -8.47 5.50 -22.14
CA ASN A 151 -8.72 4.06 -22.08
C ASN A 151 -10.19 3.73 -21.77
N GLY A 152 -10.80 4.45 -20.81
CA GLY A 152 -12.23 4.30 -20.50
C GLY A 152 -13.14 4.87 -21.59
N LYS A 153 -12.82 6.06 -22.09
CA LYS A 153 -13.60 6.74 -23.15
C LYS A 153 -13.62 5.97 -24.47
N ALA A 154 -12.54 5.26 -24.80
CA ALA A 154 -12.43 4.53 -26.05
C ALA A 154 -13.58 3.53 -26.28
N PHE A 155 -14.10 2.91 -25.21
CA PHE A 155 -15.23 1.98 -25.30
C PHE A 155 -16.52 2.64 -25.79
N SER A 156 -16.72 3.94 -25.53
CA SER A 156 -17.89 4.69 -26.02
C SER A 156 -17.91 4.91 -27.53
N ARG A 157 -16.80 4.61 -28.22
CA ARG A 157 -16.71 4.66 -29.69
C ARG A 157 -17.31 3.43 -30.36
N PHE A 158 -17.54 2.36 -29.60
CA PHE A 158 -18.11 1.13 -30.11
C PHE A 158 -19.58 1.02 -29.68
N PHE A 159 -20.43 0.67 -30.64
CA PHE A 159 -21.86 0.44 -30.40
C PHE A 159 -22.21 -1.02 -30.65
N PHE A 160 -23.15 -1.54 -29.88
CA PHE A 160 -23.65 -2.88 -30.14
C PHE A 160 -24.52 -2.90 -31.38
N HIS A 161 -24.33 -3.93 -32.21
CA HIS A 161 -25.29 -4.33 -33.23
C HIS A 161 -25.99 -5.62 -32.76
N PRO A 162 -26.98 -5.51 -31.84
CA PRO A 162 -27.57 -6.67 -31.21
C PRO A 162 -28.37 -7.50 -32.21
N ARG A 163 -28.28 -8.83 -32.10
CA ARG A 163 -29.08 -9.75 -32.90
C ARG A 163 -30.41 -10.01 -32.19
N VAL A 164 -31.51 -9.67 -32.84
CA VAL A 164 -32.88 -9.88 -32.33
C VAL A 164 -33.39 -11.29 -32.67
N MET A 165 -34.48 -11.71 -32.01
CA MET A 165 -35.15 -13.00 -32.23
C MET A 165 -34.23 -14.23 -32.06
N ARG A 166 -33.25 -14.14 -31.16
CA ARG A 166 -32.40 -15.27 -30.75
C ARG A 166 -32.88 -15.81 -29.40
N PRO A 167 -33.02 -17.13 -29.23
CA PRO A 167 -33.32 -17.71 -27.92
C PRO A 167 -32.14 -17.45 -26.96
N ILE A 168 -32.41 -16.78 -25.83
CA ILE A 168 -31.41 -16.37 -24.83
C ILE A 168 -31.82 -16.77 -23.39
N SER A 169 -32.65 -17.81 -23.25
CA SER A 169 -33.10 -18.30 -21.94
C SER A 169 -31.94 -18.79 -21.06
N THR A 170 -30.81 -19.16 -21.66
CA THR A 170 -29.57 -19.53 -20.98
C THR A 170 -28.40 -18.82 -21.64
N VAL A 171 -27.52 -18.24 -20.83
CA VAL A 171 -26.28 -17.60 -21.26
C VAL A 171 -25.17 -18.06 -20.34
N ASP A 172 -24.05 -18.49 -20.92
CA ASP A 172 -22.85 -18.88 -20.18
C ASP A 172 -21.71 -17.90 -20.51
N PRO A 173 -21.28 -17.05 -19.57
CA PRO A 173 -20.15 -16.15 -19.77
C PRO A 173 -18.78 -16.83 -19.50
N SER A 174 -18.77 -18.11 -19.12
CA SER A 174 -17.53 -18.81 -18.80
C SER A 174 -16.60 -18.93 -20.01
N THR A 175 -15.30 -18.97 -19.75
CA THR A 175 -14.28 -19.04 -20.79
C THR A 175 -12.98 -19.64 -20.23
N THR A 176 -11.94 -19.69 -21.06
CA THR A 176 -10.57 -20.00 -20.63
C THR A 176 -9.66 -18.81 -20.84
N ILE A 177 -8.86 -18.48 -19.82
CA ILE A 177 -7.82 -17.46 -19.89
C ILE A 177 -6.49 -18.18 -19.67
N LEU A 178 -5.60 -18.14 -20.67
CA LEU A 178 -4.29 -18.81 -20.64
C LEU A 178 -4.38 -20.32 -20.29
N GLY A 179 -5.44 -21.00 -20.74
CA GLY A 179 -5.68 -22.42 -20.48
C GLY A 179 -6.39 -22.75 -19.16
N PHE A 180 -6.61 -21.75 -18.28
CA PHE A 180 -7.32 -21.94 -17.02
C PHE A 180 -8.81 -21.59 -17.18
N LYS A 181 -9.69 -22.40 -16.59
CA LYS A 181 -11.13 -22.13 -16.59
C LYS A 181 -11.44 -20.89 -15.76
N SER A 182 -12.26 -20.00 -16.32
CA SER A 182 -12.79 -18.81 -15.67
C SER A 182 -14.32 -18.77 -15.79
N THR A 183 -15.00 -18.39 -14.72
CA THR A 183 -16.46 -18.23 -14.72
C THR A 183 -16.92 -16.94 -15.42
N LEU A 184 -16.01 -15.99 -15.62
CA LEU A 184 -16.26 -14.72 -16.30
C LEU A 184 -15.08 -14.38 -17.23
N PRO A 185 -15.30 -13.60 -18.31
CA PRO A 185 -14.24 -13.20 -19.24
C PRO A 185 -13.44 -11.98 -18.75
N ILE A 186 -13.20 -11.89 -17.44
CA ILE A 186 -12.46 -10.83 -16.77
C ILE A 186 -11.59 -11.41 -15.66
N PHE A 187 -10.55 -10.70 -15.27
CA PHE A 187 -9.71 -11.04 -14.11
C PHE A 187 -9.25 -9.77 -13.39
N VAL A 188 -8.83 -9.92 -12.14
CA VAL A 188 -8.24 -8.82 -11.36
C VAL A 188 -6.78 -8.69 -11.75
N SER A 189 -6.41 -7.55 -12.37
CA SER A 189 -5.02 -7.27 -12.77
C SER A 189 -4.13 -7.03 -11.55
N ALA A 190 -2.81 -7.21 -11.72
CA ALA A 190 -1.84 -6.98 -10.68
C ALA A 190 -1.80 -5.49 -10.30
N ALA A 191 -1.93 -5.20 -9.01
CA ALA A 191 -1.79 -3.86 -8.44
C ALA A 191 -0.91 -3.92 -7.19
N GLY A 192 0.11 -3.06 -7.14
CA GLY A 192 1.00 -2.93 -5.99
C GLY A 192 0.33 -2.23 -4.80
N LEU A 193 0.94 -2.34 -3.63
CA LEU A 193 0.59 -1.58 -2.41
C LEU A 193 -0.88 -1.73 -1.94
N ALA A 194 -1.51 -2.88 -2.17
CA ALA A 194 -2.90 -3.15 -1.77
C ALA A 194 -3.19 -2.85 -0.28
N LYS A 195 -2.16 -2.95 0.60
CA LYS A 195 -2.25 -2.61 2.03
C LYS A 195 -2.61 -1.15 2.29
N LEU A 196 -2.37 -0.24 1.34
CA LEU A 196 -2.78 1.16 1.45
C LEU A 196 -4.30 1.35 1.42
N GLY A 197 -5.02 0.43 0.78
CA GLY A 197 -6.48 0.46 0.67
C GLY A 197 -7.21 -0.38 1.72
N HIS A 198 -6.56 -1.44 2.20
CA HIS A 198 -7.14 -2.34 3.20
C HIS A 198 -6.05 -3.09 3.98
N PRO A 199 -6.14 -3.28 5.31
CA PRO A 199 -5.09 -3.93 6.10
C PRO A 199 -4.68 -5.33 5.62
N LEU A 200 -5.62 -6.09 5.05
CA LEU A 200 -5.33 -7.42 4.48
C LEU A 200 -4.51 -7.39 3.18
N GLY A 201 -4.41 -6.24 2.50
CA GLY A 201 -3.73 -6.10 1.23
C GLY A 201 -4.19 -7.12 0.18
N ALA A 202 -3.25 -7.70 -0.56
CA ALA A 202 -3.53 -8.65 -1.65
C ALA A 202 -4.28 -9.90 -1.17
N LEU A 203 -4.12 -10.31 0.10
CA LEU A 203 -4.86 -11.44 0.65
C LEU A 203 -6.37 -11.17 0.68
N GLY A 204 -6.79 -9.91 0.86
CA GLY A 204 -8.21 -9.54 0.81
C GLY A 204 -8.83 -9.73 -0.58
N VAL A 205 -8.02 -9.59 -1.64
CA VAL A 205 -8.46 -9.78 -3.04
C VAL A 205 -8.57 -11.26 -3.40
N LEU A 206 -7.71 -12.10 -2.81
CA LEU A 206 -7.66 -13.54 -3.08
C LEU A 206 -8.67 -14.36 -2.27
N LYS A 207 -9.20 -13.79 -1.18
CA LYS A 207 -10.19 -14.47 -0.34
C LYS A 207 -11.48 -14.70 -1.12
N LYS A 208 -11.85 -15.97 -1.23
CA LYS A 208 -13.17 -16.41 -1.69
C LYS A 208 -14.19 -16.30 -0.56
#